data_AF-A0A8H3LT30-F1
#
_entry.id   AF-A0A8H3LT30-F1
#
_cell.length_a   1.000
_cell.length_b   1.000
_cell.length_c   1.000
_cell.angle_alpha   90.00
_cell.angle_beta   90.00
_cell.angle_gamma   90.00
#
_symmetry.space_group_name_H-M   'P 1'
#
loop_
_entity.id
_entity.type
_entity.pdbx_description
1 polymer ?
#
loop_
_entity_poly.entity_id
_entity_poly.type
_entity_poly.pdbx_seq_one_letter_code
_entity_poly.pdbx_strand_id
1 'polypeptide(L)'
;MNSTTQEALYGLQKILEGLLDFQRTNEGNLIYNQNFDAEIIKKAILAEFEHGCQGFSPHVIILEPGDNLNSDQAILDAANMYKIDFNLLETDYLDIVADKAIFCRLMRCQAQWPQLRPLLGQWHTSKDFCLVLIVLFSSYGLLNLARRLGVRFLDKFEAAVDYRTISRAGIWKAHKIGMRIGNHTLQRDTLAAASPLFPSARKSNYSVAIAQHLSTLTKYPKLNKILKYVGAFRLPRTMDEKPICFGFDEALETFGVHFIKQNINGNIINEAKLKVNIKAAQEERDRVDLLLSEYLEDTSISQSKRAVDSRRKVLWELVDDLVVIFGMIDLLSHNIFKDLEPPEIHKEGCEKLIACYNSGLERMQMIYKQDVIKSEPRNAQGRRALGICRTKHKDYVNQKKITKQKRRHEEIQPEPQVDNGVPKKRRKILEHEEEILSRLLSYKERIPTHVYDEILQSLGSEWDKKRVYNWWNYRVNKNN
;
A
#
# COMPACT_ATOMS: atom_id res chain seq x y z
N MET A 1 -14.00 -19.19 -8.39
CA MET A 1 -14.27 -17.75 -8.13
C MET A 1 -15.76 -17.53 -8.33
N ASN A 2 -16.43 -16.69 -7.53
CA ASN A 2 -17.88 -16.46 -7.68
C ASN A 2 -18.18 -15.57 -8.92
N SER A 3 -19.42 -15.63 -9.40
CA SER A 3 -19.87 -14.92 -10.62
C SER A 3 -19.73 -13.40 -10.49
N THR A 4 -20.16 -12.80 -9.37
CA THR A 4 -20.04 -11.35 -9.12
C THR A 4 -18.61 -10.85 -9.29
N THR A 5 -17.63 -11.59 -8.76
CA THR A 5 -16.21 -11.23 -8.89
C THR A 5 -15.73 -11.41 -10.33
N GLN A 6 -16.15 -12.48 -11.01
CA GLN A 6 -15.80 -12.71 -12.42
C GLN A 6 -16.35 -11.60 -13.32
N GLU A 7 -17.62 -11.24 -13.15
CA GLU A 7 -18.28 -10.14 -13.85
C GLU A 7 -17.57 -8.81 -13.59
N ALA A 8 -17.19 -8.54 -12.34
CA ALA A 8 -16.44 -7.33 -12.01
C ALA A 8 -15.05 -7.28 -12.66
N LEU A 9 -14.35 -8.41 -12.73
CA LEU A 9 -13.06 -8.49 -13.43
C LEU A 9 -13.24 -8.30 -14.93
N TYR A 10 -14.26 -8.91 -15.52
CA TYR A 10 -14.59 -8.74 -16.94
C TYR A 10 -14.95 -7.29 -17.27
N GLY A 11 -15.77 -6.65 -16.44
CA GLY A 11 -16.11 -5.22 -16.60
C GLY A 11 -14.87 -4.33 -16.51
N LEU A 12 -13.99 -4.56 -15.52
CA LEU A 12 -12.73 -3.82 -15.43
C LEU A 12 -11.82 -4.05 -16.64
N GLN A 13 -11.72 -5.29 -17.12
CA GLN A 13 -10.94 -5.64 -18.31
C GLN A 13 -11.50 -4.92 -19.54
N LYS A 14 -12.81 -5.00 -19.77
CA LYS A 14 -13.51 -4.34 -20.88
C LYS A 14 -13.30 -2.82 -20.87
N ILE A 15 -13.37 -2.19 -19.70
CA ILE A 15 -13.08 -0.75 -19.55
C ILE A 15 -11.64 -0.45 -19.97
N LEU A 16 -10.67 -1.22 -19.47
CA LEU A 16 -9.26 -1.00 -19.81
C LEU A 16 -8.97 -1.26 -21.28
N GLU A 17 -9.48 -2.34 -21.86
CA GLU A 17 -9.36 -2.66 -23.29
C GLU A 17 -9.97 -1.56 -24.16
N GLY A 18 -11.16 -1.07 -23.80
CA GLY A 18 -11.82 0.03 -24.51
C GLY A 18 -11.07 1.36 -24.40
N LEU A 19 -10.46 1.66 -23.25
CA LEU A 19 -9.66 2.87 -23.06
C LEU A 19 -8.31 2.79 -23.78
N LEU A 20 -7.68 1.62 -23.76
CA LEU A 20 -6.39 1.37 -24.39
C LEU A 20 -6.49 1.22 -25.91
N ASP A 21 -7.65 0.84 -26.45
CA ASP A 21 -7.94 0.75 -27.90
C ASP A 21 -6.77 0.12 -28.68
N PHE A 22 -6.44 -1.13 -28.33
CA PHE A 22 -5.28 -1.82 -28.92
C PHE A 22 -5.45 -2.03 -30.42
N GLN A 23 -4.45 -1.61 -31.19
CA GLN A 23 -4.38 -1.80 -32.63
C GLN A 23 -3.06 -2.47 -32.99
N ARG A 24 -3.08 -3.33 -34.02
CA ARG A 24 -1.87 -3.95 -34.55
C ARG A 24 -1.56 -3.37 -35.92
N THR A 25 -0.34 -2.87 -36.09
CA THR A 25 0.09 -2.40 -37.41
C THR A 25 0.37 -3.57 -38.35
N ASN A 26 0.43 -3.27 -39.64
CA ASN A 26 0.79 -4.22 -40.69
C ASN A 26 2.21 -4.83 -40.47
N GLU A 27 3.07 -4.13 -39.73
CA GLU A 27 4.43 -4.55 -39.37
C GLU A 27 4.46 -5.41 -38.09
N GLY A 28 3.31 -5.63 -37.45
CA GLY A 28 3.18 -6.44 -36.24
C GLY A 28 3.38 -5.67 -34.93
N ASN A 29 3.63 -4.36 -34.97
CA ASN A 29 3.79 -3.51 -33.80
C ASN A 29 2.44 -3.26 -33.12
N LEU A 30 2.45 -3.19 -31.78
CA LEU A 30 1.27 -2.89 -30.97
C LEU A 30 1.18 -1.38 -30.75
N ILE A 31 0.06 -0.77 -31.15
CA ILE A 31 -0.29 0.61 -30.85
C ILE A 31 -1.43 0.60 -29.85
N TYR A 32 -1.40 1.50 -28.89
CA TYR A 32 -2.45 1.66 -27.90
C TYR A 32 -2.58 3.12 -27.48
N ASN A 33 -3.79 3.53 -27.15
CA ASN A 33 -4.11 4.84 -26.65
C ASN A 33 -3.46 5.05 -25.27
N GLN A 34 -2.75 6.17 -25.13
CA GLN A 34 -2.13 6.60 -23.87
C GLN A 34 -2.76 7.90 -23.34
N ASN A 35 -3.72 8.47 -24.06
CA ASN A 35 -4.32 9.77 -23.81
C ASN A 35 -5.62 9.66 -23.00
N PHE A 36 -5.51 9.13 -21.78
CA PHE A 36 -6.60 9.09 -20.81
C PHE A 36 -6.06 9.24 -19.38
N ASP A 37 -6.93 9.72 -18.49
CA ASP A 37 -6.59 10.05 -17.12
C ASP A 37 -7.36 9.27 -16.04
N ALA A 38 -7.05 9.57 -14.77
CA ALA A 38 -7.63 8.91 -13.61
C ALA A 38 -9.13 9.15 -13.56
N GLU A 39 -9.56 10.35 -13.96
CA GLU A 39 -10.96 10.75 -13.93
C GLU A 39 -11.73 10.07 -15.05
N ILE A 40 -11.15 9.88 -16.23
CA ILE A 40 -11.74 9.09 -17.32
C ILE A 40 -11.92 7.64 -16.86
N ILE A 41 -10.88 7.00 -16.32
CA ILE A 41 -10.96 5.63 -15.79
C ILE A 41 -12.02 5.55 -14.69
N LYS A 42 -12.02 6.50 -13.76
CA LYS A 42 -12.97 6.54 -12.64
C LYS A 42 -14.41 6.74 -13.13
N LYS A 43 -14.66 7.64 -14.08
CA LYS A 43 -15.99 7.83 -14.69
C LYS A 43 -16.47 6.56 -15.39
N ALA A 44 -15.60 5.91 -16.17
CA ALA A 44 -15.92 4.64 -16.81
C ALA A 44 -16.28 3.55 -15.78
N ILE A 45 -15.50 3.42 -14.70
CA ILE A 45 -15.80 2.49 -13.60
C ILE A 45 -17.13 2.85 -12.92
N LEU A 46 -17.37 4.12 -12.58
CA LEU A 46 -18.61 4.53 -11.92
C LEU A 46 -19.84 4.35 -12.83
N ALA A 47 -19.67 4.34 -14.15
CA ALA A 47 -20.71 4.04 -15.12
C ALA A 47 -21.02 2.54 -15.20
N GLU A 48 -19.99 1.69 -15.21
CA GLU A 48 -20.13 0.23 -15.34
C GLU A 48 -20.75 -0.44 -14.10
N PHE A 49 -20.40 0.03 -12.89
CA PHE A 49 -20.78 -0.66 -11.66
C PHE A 49 -22.05 -0.08 -10.99
N GLU A 50 -22.95 -0.98 -10.61
CA GLU A 50 -24.15 -0.63 -9.85
C GLU A 50 -23.79 -0.12 -8.44
N HIS A 51 -24.35 1.03 -8.08
CA HIS A 51 -24.16 1.64 -6.77
C HIS A 51 -25.11 1.02 -5.75
N GLY A 52 -24.56 0.68 -4.58
CA GLY A 52 -25.35 0.26 -3.43
C GLY A 52 -25.65 1.43 -2.51
N CYS A 53 -26.04 1.12 -1.27
CA CYS A 53 -26.34 2.12 -0.24
C CYS A 53 -27.34 3.20 -0.72
N GLN A 54 -28.42 2.74 -1.36
CA GLN A 54 -29.48 3.59 -1.93
C GLN A 54 -30.40 4.22 -0.86
N GLY A 55 -30.25 3.84 0.41
CA GLY A 55 -31.00 4.44 1.52
C GLY A 55 -30.54 5.85 1.87
N PHE A 56 -31.26 6.49 2.80
CA PHE A 56 -30.83 7.75 3.40
C PHE A 56 -29.50 7.57 4.14
N SER A 57 -28.70 8.63 4.22
CA SER A 57 -27.48 8.63 5.04
C SER A 57 -27.83 8.25 6.48
N PRO A 58 -27.06 7.37 7.13
CA PRO A 58 -27.36 6.93 8.47
C PRO A 58 -27.28 8.12 9.44
N HIS A 59 -28.20 8.18 10.40
CA HIS A 59 -28.05 9.07 11.54
C HIS A 59 -26.84 8.63 12.37
N VAL A 60 -25.90 9.55 12.58
CA VAL A 60 -24.72 9.28 13.40
C VAL A 60 -25.02 9.76 14.80
N ILE A 61 -25.02 8.83 15.74
CA ILE A 61 -25.14 9.11 17.18
C ILE A 61 -23.81 8.72 17.81
N ILE A 62 -23.23 9.65 18.57
CA ILE A 62 -22.04 9.39 19.38
C ILE A 62 -22.55 9.08 20.79
N LEU A 63 -22.25 7.87 21.25
CA LEU A 63 -22.63 7.38 22.57
C LEU A 63 -21.49 7.61 23.57
N GLU A 64 -21.82 7.59 24.86
CA GLU A 64 -20.87 7.87 25.93
C GLU A 64 -19.74 6.82 25.94
N PRO A 65 -18.47 7.24 26.10
CA PRO A 65 -17.36 6.30 26.10
C PRO A 65 -17.41 5.42 27.37
N GLY A 66 -17.42 4.10 27.16
CA GLY A 66 -17.20 3.14 28.23
C GLY A 66 -15.72 2.96 28.60
N ASP A 67 -15.44 2.00 29.48
CA ASP A 67 -14.10 1.64 29.88
C ASP A 67 -13.20 1.18 28.71
N ASN A 68 -11.90 1.20 28.95
CA ASN A 68 -10.92 0.79 27.93
C ASN A 68 -11.17 -0.66 27.47
N LEU A 69 -11.32 -0.85 26.16
CA LEU A 69 -11.69 -2.12 25.50
C LEU A 69 -10.53 -3.13 25.45
N ASN A 70 -9.78 -3.29 26.54
CA ASN A 70 -8.59 -4.12 26.62
C ASN A 70 -8.88 -5.58 27.02
N SER A 71 -10.06 -5.89 27.52
CA SER A 71 -10.50 -7.25 27.88
C SER A 71 -11.78 -7.66 27.15
N ASP A 72 -12.04 -8.96 27.09
CA ASP A 72 -13.29 -9.49 26.51
C ASP A 72 -14.50 -9.06 27.36
N GLN A 73 -14.33 -8.90 28.68
CA GLN A 73 -15.38 -8.40 29.59
C GLN A 73 -15.69 -6.93 29.32
N ALA A 74 -14.67 -6.06 29.24
CA ALA A 74 -14.89 -4.63 28.97
C ALA A 74 -15.59 -4.40 27.62
N ILE A 75 -15.30 -5.23 26.62
CA ILE A 75 -16.00 -5.20 25.33
C ILE A 75 -17.45 -5.64 25.45
N LEU A 76 -17.74 -6.65 26.26
CA LEU A 76 -19.11 -7.07 26.53
C LEU A 76 -19.88 -5.98 27.29
N ASP A 77 -19.26 -5.37 28.29
CA ASP A 77 -19.85 -4.29 29.08
C ASP A 77 -20.18 -3.08 28.19
N ALA A 78 -19.25 -2.68 27.32
CA ALA A 78 -19.49 -1.63 26.32
C ALA A 78 -20.60 -2.00 25.33
N ALA A 79 -20.69 -3.25 24.89
CA ALA A 79 -21.79 -3.71 24.03
C ALA A 79 -23.14 -3.69 24.76
N ASN A 80 -23.15 -4.02 26.06
CA ASN A 80 -24.33 -3.94 26.91
C ASN A 80 -24.79 -2.50 27.16
N MET A 81 -23.86 -1.53 27.27
CA MET A 81 -24.22 -0.11 27.29
C MET A 81 -25.05 0.26 26.07
N TYR A 82 -24.60 -0.13 24.87
CA TYR A 82 -25.37 0.11 23.64
C TYR A 82 -26.71 -0.61 23.62
N LYS A 83 -26.80 -1.83 24.19
CA LYS A 83 -28.07 -2.53 24.35
C LYS A 83 -29.08 -1.69 25.14
N ILE A 84 -28.62 -1.06 26.23
CA ILE A 84 -29.43 -0.20 27.09
C ILE A 84 -29.80 1.10 26.38
N ASP A 85 -28.83 1.75 25.73
CA ASP A 85 -29.04 3.03 25.02
C ASP A 85 -30.07 2.91 23.89
N PHE A 86 -30.04 1.79 23.16
CA PHE A 86 -31.02 1.49 22.11
C PHE A 86 -32.32 0.87 22.64
N ASN A 87 -32.44 0.66 23.95
CA ASN A 87 -33.58 0.01 24.61
C ASN A 87 -33.95 -1.33 23.95
N LEU A 88 -32.93 -2.14 23.65
CA LEU A 88 -33.10 -3.41 22.93
C LEU A 88 -33.67 -4.50 23.85
N LEU A 89 -34.69 -5.20 23.36
CA LEU A 89 -35.23 -6.39 24.01
C LEU A 89 -34.22 -7.55 23.92
N GLU A 90 -34.40 -8.58 24.74
CA GLU A 90 -33.51 -9.76 24.73
C GLU A 90 -33.49 -10.51 23.39
N THR A 91 -34.58 -10.41 22.62
CA THR A 91 -34.70 -11.01 21.29
C THR A 91 -34.11 -10.15 20.17
N ASP A 92 -33.84 -8.88 20.44
CA ASP A 92 -33.39 -7.93 19.44
C ASP A 92 -31.91 -8.08 19.15
N TYR A 93 -31.56 -7.91 17.88
CA TYR A 93 -30.18 -8.01 17.43
C TYR A 93 -29.47 -6.66 17.49
N LEU A 94 -28.22 -6.66 17.96
CA LEU A 94 -27.32 -5.53 17.83
C LEU A 94 -26.21 -5.86 16.83
N ASP A 95 -26.09 -5.06 15.78
CA ASP A 95 -25.01 -5.16 14.79
C ASP A 95 -23.87 -4.20 15.14
N ILE A 96 -22.66 -4.72 15.34
CA ILE A 96 -21.48 -3.89 15.66
C ILE A 96 -20.40 -4.11 14.61
N VAL A 97 -20.04 -3.04 13.90
CA VAL A 97 -18.90 -3.02 12.96
C VAL A 97 -17.63 -2.63 13.72
N ALA A 98 -16.57 -3.43 13.59
CA ALA A 98 -15.34 -3.23 14.36
C ALA A 98 -14.10 -3.70 13.60
N ASP A 99 -12.94 -3.13 13.92
CA ASP A 99 -11.66 -3.63 13.43
C ASP A 99 -11.46 -5.11 13.82
N LYS A 100 -10.51 -5.79 13.16
CA LYS A 100 -10.31 -7.23 13.36
C LYS A 100 -10.07 -7.62 14.83
N ALA A 101 -9.36 -6.81 15.61
CA ALA A 101 -9.05 -7.16 17.00
C ALA A 101 -10.31 -7.10 17.87
N ILE A 102 -11.09 -6.03 17.77
CA ILE A 102 -12.34 -5.88 18.51
C ILE A 102 -13.38 -6.89 18.01
N PHE A 103 -13.51 -7.06 16.69
CA PHE A 103 -14.38 -8.07 16.07
C PHE A 103 -14.16 -9.47 16.65
N CYS A 104 -12.90 -9.93 16.72
CA CYS A 104 -12.61 -11.26 17.26
C CYS A 104 -13.01 -11.43 18.72
N ARG A 105 -13.02 -10.36 19.51
CA ARG A 105 -13.46 -10.40 20.92
C ARG A 105 -14.98 -10.37 21.02
N LEU A 106 -15.65 -9.52 20.24
CA LEU A 106 -17.12 -9.52 20.12
C LEU A 106 -17.66 -10.90 19.71
N MET A 107 -16.96 -11.62 18.83
CA MET A 107 -17.31 -13.00 18.47
C MET A 107 -17.27 -13.98 19.66
N ARG A 108 -16.44 -13.73 20.68
CA ARG A 108 -16.41 -14.54 21.92
C ARG A 108 -17.55 -14.16 22.86
N CYS A 109 -17.89 -12.87 22.90
CA CYS A 109 -19.02 -12.35 23.69
C CYS A 109 -20.37 -12.96 23.27
N GLN A 110 -20.49 -13.50 22.05
CA GLN A 110 -21.70 -14.21 21.59
C GLN A 110 -22.09 -15.41 22.47
N ALA A 111 -21.16 -15.99 23.24
CA ALA A 111 -21.49 -17.04 24.21
C ALA A 111 -22.38 -16.52 25.35
N GLN A 112 -22.23 -15.24 25.71
CA GLN A 112 -23.01 -14.57 26.75
C GLN A 112 -24.19 -13.79 26.16
N TRP A 113 -24.05 -13.27 24.93
CA TRP A 113 -25.13 -12.56 24.23
C TRP A 113 -25.31 -13.05 22.79
N PRO A 114 -26.16 -14.07 22.56
CA PRO A 114 -26.35 -14.68 21.23
C PRO A 114 -26.91 -13.76 20.14
N GLN A 115 -27.58 -12.66 20.53
CA GLN A 115 -28.15 -11.67 19.62
C GLN A 115 -27.15 -10.57 19.20
N LEU A 116 -25.94 -10.57 19.74
CA LEU A 116 -24.86 -9.74 19.22
C LEU A 116 -24.41 -10.27 17.85
N ARG A 117 -24.37 -9.41 16.83
CA ARG A 117 -23.91 -9.75 15.47
C ARG A 117 -22.72 -8.86 15.08
N PRO A 118 -21.49 -9.34 15.30
CA PRO A 118 -20.30 -8.61 14.91
C PRO A 118 -20.14 -8.59 13.39
N LEU A 119 -19.72 -7.46 12.85
CA LEU A 119 -19.39 -7.23 11.45
C LEU A 119 -17.93 -6.77 11.34
N LEU A 120 -17.20 -7.34 10.39
CA LEU A 120 -15.78 -7.04 10.23
C LEU A 120 -15.61 -5.69 9.52
N GLY A 121 -14.82 -4.81 10.13
CA GLY A 121 -14.45 -3.50 9.61
C GLY A 121 -13.79 -3.61 8.24
N GLN A 122 -14.24 -2.78 7.32
CA GLN A 122 -13.94 -2.92 5.89
C GLN A 122 -12.59 -2.29 5.55
N TRP A 123 -12.25 -1.16 6.19
CA TRP A 123 -11.04 -0.39 5.90
C TRP A 123 -9.77 -1.18 6.21
N HIS A 124 -9.63 -1.63 7.46
CA HIS A 124 -8.46 -2.39 7.89
C HIS A 124 -8.35 -3.72 7.15
N THR A 125 -9.48 -4.35 6.84
CA THR A 125 -9.50 -5.57 6.02
C THR A 125 -8.99 -5.32 4.60
N SER A 126 -9.40 -4.22 3.96
CA SER A 126 -8.91 -3.82 2.63
C SER A 126 -7.42 -3.47 2.64
N LYS A 127 -6.93 -2.84 3.72
CA LYS A 127 -5.51 -2.56 3.94
C LYS A 127 -4.71 -3.84 4.10
N ASP A 128 -5.19 -4.78 4.92
CA ASP A 128 -4.56 -6.08 5.09
C ASP A 128 -4.61 -6.94 3.82
N PHE A 129 -5.67 -6.83 3.01
CA PHE A 129 -5.73 -7.47 1.69
C PHE A 129 -4.62 -6.94 0.77
N CYS A 130 -4.40 -5.63 0.70
CA CYS A 130 -3.27 -5.08 -0.05
C CYS A 130 -1.92 -5.63 0.45
N LEU A 131 -1.74 -5.73 1.77
CA LEU A 131 -0.53 -6.32 2.35
C LEU A 131 -0.35 -7.80 1.98
N VAL A 132 -1.45 -8.57 1.92
CA VAL A 132 -1.43 -9.95 1.42
C VAL A 132 -0.88 -10.00 0.00
N LEU A 133 -1.36 -9.14 -0.90
CA LEU A 133 -0.87 -9.09 -2.28
C LEU A 133 0.62 -8.74 -2.34
N ILE A 134 1.07 -7.76 -1.54
CA ILE A 134 2.49 -7.42 -1.47
C ILE A 134 3.33 -8.60 -1.01
N VAL A 135 2.89 -9.33 0.02
CA VAL A 135 3.60 -10.53 0.50
C VAL A 135 3.67 -11.61 -0.57
N LEU A 136 2.59 -11.83 -1.31
CA LEU A 136 2.53 -12.88 -2.34
C LEU A 136 3.42 -12.55 -3.54
N PHE A 137 3.51 -11.28 -3.94
CA PHE A 137 4.21 -10.88 -5.16
C PHE A 137 5.59 -10.24 -4.93
N SER A 138 6.01 -9.97 -3.67
CA SER A 138 7.28 -9.28 -3.39
C SER A 138 8.50 -10.01 -3.96
N SER A 139 8.46 -11.35 -3.94
CA SER A 139 9.52 -12.23 -4.45
C SER A 139 9.42 -12.49 -5.96
N TYR A 140 8.38 -11.97 -6.62
CA TYR A 140 8.04 -12.18 -8.03
C TYR A 140 8.16 -10.89 -8.85
N GLY A 141 9.15 -10.06 -8.51
CA GLY A 141 9.48 -8.86 -9.28
C GLY A 141 8.69 -7.61 -8.91
N LEU A 142 7.75 -7.69 -7.96
CA LEU A 142 6.97 -6.51 -7.55
C LEU A 142 7.84 -5.34 -7.08
N LEU A 143 8.89 -5.62 -6.33
CA LEU A 143 9.83 -4.60 -5.85
C LEU A 143 10.62 -3.96 -7.00
N ASN A 144 10.89 -4.71 -8.08
CA ASN A 144 11.52 -4.20 -9.29
C ASN A 144 10.60 -3.21 -10.01
N LEU A 145 9.31 -3.55 -10.14
CA LEU A 145 8.31 -2.66 -10.74
C LEU A 145 8.16 -1.37 -9.93
N ALA A 146 8.02 -1.49 -8.60
CA ALA A 146 7.93 -0.33 -7.71
C ALA A 146 9.17 0.59 -7.82
N ARG A 147 10.37 0.01 -7.98
CA ARG A 147 11.59 0.78 -8.23
C ARG A 147 11.57 1.49 -9.58
N ARG A 148 11.11 0.83 -10.65
CA ARG A 148 11.03 1.43 -11.99
C ARG A 148 10.10 2.65 -11.98
N LEU A 149 9.02 2.59 -11.19
CA LEU A 149 8.11 3.73 -10.91
C LEU A 149 8.72 4.82 -10.01
N GLY A 150 9.97 4.68 -9.58
CA GLY A 150 10.62 5.69 -8.75
C GLY A 150 10.10 5.77 -7.32
N VAL A 151 9.52 4.69 -6.77
CA VAL A 151 9.12 4.62 -5.36
C VAL A 151 10.37 4.74 -4.48
N ARG A 152 10.65 5.96 -4.02
CA ARG A 152 11.89 6.34 -3.31
C ARG A 152 12.03 5.72 -1.92
N PHE A 153 10.93 5.26 -1.33
CA PHE A 153 10.91 4.66 0.00
C PHE A 153 10.29 3.28 -0.07
N LEU A 154 11.05 2.26 -0.50
CA LEU A 154 10.56 0.88 -0.54
C LEU A 154 10.32 0.29 0.87
N ASP A 155 10.98 0.86 1.89
CA ASP A 155 10.73 0.62 3.31
C ASP A 155 9.42 1.25 3.80
N LYS A 156 9.09 2.49 3.39
CA LYS A 156 7.77 3.09 3.61
C LYS A 156 6.72 2.49 2.68
N PHE A 157 7.11 1.93 1.56
CA PHE A 157 6.23 1.13 0.73
C PHE A 157 5.85 -0.14 1.49
N GLU A 158 6.75 -0.79 2.23
CA GLU A 158 6.42 -1.94 3.08
C GLU A 158 5.70 -1.55 4.40
N ALA A 159 5.99 -0.37 4.96
CA ALA A 159 5.48 0.10 6.26
C ALA A 159 4.26 1.05 6.20
N ALA A 160 4.09 1.75 5.09
CA ALA A 160 3.15 2.85 4.89
C ALA A 160 2.49 2.81 3.50
N VAL A 161 2.38 1.62 2.86
CA VAL A 161 1.79 1.42 1.52
C VAL A 161 0.64 2.41 1.30
N ASP A 162 0.88 3.39 0.44
CA ASP A 162 -0.18 4.18 -0.11
C ASP A 162 -0.88 3.32 -1.17
N TYR A 163 -2.16 3.10 -0.91
CA TYR A 163 -2.93 1.89 -1.15
C TYR A 163 -3.58 1.92 -2.55
N ARG A 164 -2.80 2.28 -3.58
CA ARG A 164 -3.35 2.51 -4.94
C ARG A 164 -2.54 1.98 -6.14
N THR A 165 -1.28 1.54 -6.01
CA THR A 165 -0.40 1.45 -7.20
C THR A 165 0.20 0.08 -7.56
N ILE A 166 -0.53 -1.05 -7.36
CA ILE A 166 -0.04 -2.35 -7.87
C ILE A 166 -1.13 -3.15 -8.57
N SER A 167 -0.87 -3.51 -9.83
CA SER A 167 -1.71 -4.32 -10.71
C SER A 167 -1.19 -5.76 -10.84
N ARG A 168 -1.63 -6.61 -9.91
CA ARG A 168 -2.18 -7.98 -10.16
C ARG A 168 -3.43 -8.16 -9.29
N ALA A 169 -4.20 -7.07 -9.19
CA ALA A 169 -5.09 -6.80 -8.07
C ALA A 169 -6.53 -6.50 -8.51
N GLY A 170 -7.01 -7.13 -9.58
CA GLY A 170 -8.39 -6.93 -10.05
C GLY A 170 -9.43 -7.20 -8.95
N ILE A 171 -9.24 -8.26 -8.16
CA ILE A 171 -10.14 -8.61 -7.06
C ILE A 171 -10.10 -7.56 -5.94
N TRP A 172 -8.91 -7.09 -5.55
CA TRP A 172 -8.78 -6.03 -4.52
C TRP A 172 -9.27 -4.67 -5.03
N LYS A 173 -9.02 -4.34 -6.30
CA LYS A 173 -9.55 -3.13 -6.94
C LYS A 173 -11.07 -3.18 -6.98
N ALA A 174 -11.65 -4.30 -7.39
CA ALA A 174 -13.10 -4.53 -7.36
C ALA A 174 -13.66 -4.43 -5.93
N HIS A 175 -12.98 -4.99 -4.93
CA HIS A 175 -13.34 -4.84 -3.51
C HIS A 175 -13.38 -3.37 -3.07
N LYS A 176 -12.34 -2.60 -3.43
CA LYS A 176 -12.23 -1.18 -3.12
C LYS A 176 -13.27 -0.34 -3.87
N ILE A 177 -13.59 -0.70 -5.11
CA ILE A 177 -14.69 -0.08 -5.87
C ILE A 177 -16.00 -0.33 -5.14
N GLY A 178 -16.28 -1.57 -4.72
CA GLY A 178 -17.44 -1.94 -3.92
C GLY A 178 -17.60 -1.07 -2.67
N MET A 179 -16.52 -0.86 -1.92
CA MET A 179 -16.51 0.08 -0.79
C MET A 179 -16.91 1.50 -1.19
N ARG A 180 -16.30 2.03 -2.25
CA ARG A 180 -16.47 3.42 -2.68
C ARG A 180 -17.83 3.73 -3.30
N ILE A 181 -18.50 2.74 -3.85
CA ILE A 181 -19.86 2.87 -4.40
C ILE A 181 -20.94 2.28 -3.47
N GLY A 182 -20.55 1.85 -2.26
CA GLY A 182 -21.46 1.27 -1.28
C GLY A 182 -22.07 -0.08 -1.71
N ASN A 183 -21.47 -0.77 -2.68
CA ASN A 183 -21.96 -2.06 -3.18
C ASN A 183 -21.46 -3.20 -2.29
N HIS A 184 -22.27 -3.53 -1.28
CA HIS A 184 -22.02 -4.61 -0.32
C HIS A 184 -21.86 -5.98 -1.00
N THR A 185 -22.62 -6.25 -2.07
CA THR A 185 -22.55 -7.56 -2.76
C THR A 185 -21.19 -7.73 -3.42
N LEU A 186 -20.75 -6.73 -4.20
CA LEU A 186 -19.43 -6.71 -4.82
C LEU A 186 -18.33 -6.82 -3.77
N GLN A 187 -18.44 -6.08 -2.68
CA GLN A 187 -17.45 -6.09 -1.61
C GLN A 187 -17.33 -7.46 -0.92
N ARG A 188 -18.46 -8.04 -0.52
CA ARG A 188 -18.53 -9.36 0.12
C ARG A 188 -17.96 -10.43 -0.79
N ASP A 189 -18.36 -10.42 -2.06
CA ASP A 189 -18.02 -11.48 -3.01
C ASP A 189 -16.55 -11.41 -3.42
N THR A 190 -16.00 -10.21 -3.60
CA THR A 190 -14.56 -10.01 -3.83
C THR A 190 -13.73 -10.37 -2.60
N LEU A 191 -14.22 -10.09 -1.38
CA LEU A 191 -13.56 -10.53 -0.14
C LEU A 191 -13.56 -12.05 -0.01
N ALA A 192 -14.68 -12.70 -0.33
CA ALA A 192 -14.79 -14.16 -0.33
C ALA A 192 -13.87 -14.79 -1.39
N ALA A 193 -13.78 -14.20 -2.58
CA ALA A 193 -12.85 -14.64 -3.62
C ALA A 193 -11.39 -14.47 -3.17
N ALA A 194 -11.08 -13.42 -2.41
CA ALA A 194 -9.73 -13.15 -1.90
C ALA A 194 -9.37 -13.93 -0.63
N SER A 195 -10.35 -14.44 0.12
CA SER A 195 -10.11 -15.03 1.44
C SER A 195 -9.06 -16.15 1.46
N PRO A 196 -8.93 -17.01 0.43
CA PRO A 196 -7.87 -18.02 0.37
C PRO A 196 -6.44 -17.45 0.37
N LEU A 197 -6.24 -16.20 -0.02
CA LEU A 197 -4.92 -15.58 -0.09
C LEU A 197 -4.37 -15.20 1.31
N PHE A 198 -5.26 -14.87 2.25
CA PHE A 198 -4.90 -14.46 3.61
C PHE A 198 -4.11 -15.52 4.39
N PRO A 199 -4.54 -16.79 4.48
CA PRO A 199 -3.78 -17.80 5.21
C PRO A 199 -2.42 -18.09 4.54
N SER A 200 -2.32 -17.96 3.20
CA SER A 200 -1.06 -18.16 2.45
C SER A 200 -0.04 -17.05 2.75
N ALA A 201 -0.50 -15.84 3.03
CA ALA A 201 0.33 -14.69 3.44
C ALA A 201 0.49 -14.53 4.98
N ARG A 202 0.22 -15.60 5.76
CA ARG A 202 0.35 -15.61 7.24
C ARG A 202 -0.58 -14.61 7.96
N LYS A 203 -1.70 -14.23 7.34
CA LYS A 203 -2.74 -13.39 7.97
C LYS A 203 -3.83 -14.25 8.63
N SER A 204 -3.44 -15.26 9.40
CA SER A 204 -4.34 -16.26 9.98
C SER A 204 -5.46 -15.67 10.85
N ASN A 205 -5.18 -14.61 11.61
CA ASN A 205 -6.20 -13.92 12.40
C ASN A 205 -7.28 -13.27 11.52
N TYR A 206 -6.88 -12.69 10.37
CA TYR A 206 -7.85 -12.18 9.40
C TYR A 206 -8.56 -13.31 8.67
N SER A 207 -7.89 -14.42 8.38
CA SER A 207 -8.55 -15.61 7.80
C SER A 207 -9.70 -16.10 8.67
N VAL A 208 -9.49 -16.20 9.99
CA VAL A 208 -10.54 -16.55 10.95
C VAL A 208 -11.64 -15.48 10.96
N ALA A 209 -11.28 -14.20 11.05
CA ALA A 209 -12.26 -13.11 11.08
C ALA A 209 -13.12 -13.04 9.81
N ILE A 210 -12.52 -13.24 8.63
CA ILE A 210 -13.21 -13.29 7.33
C ILE A 210 -14.15 -14.51 7.28
N ALA A 211 -13.69 -15.68 7.71
CA ALA A 211 -14.54 -16.88 7.76
C ALA A 211 -15.75 -16.67 8.69
N GLN A 212 -15.53 -16.09 9.87
CA GLN A 212 -16.59 -15.75 10.82
C GLN A 212 -17.56 -14.73 10.22
N HIS A 213 -17.06 -13.65 9.62
CA HIS A 213 -17.88 -12.62 9.00
C HIS A 213 -18.75 -13.17 7.85
N LEU A 214 -18.18 -13.94 6.93
CA LEU A 214 -18.93 -14.56 5.83
C LEU A 214 -19.95 -15.58 6.34
N SER A 215 -19.62 -16.31 7.41
CA SER A 215 -20.55 -17.22 8.09
C SER A 215 -21.73 -16.46 8.71
N THR A 216 -21.47 -15.34 9.40
CA THR A 216 -22.52 -14.46 9.95
C THR A 216 -23.48 -13.97 8.85
N LEU A 217 -22.94 -13.51 7.71
CA LEU A 217 -23.78 -13.06 6.60
C LEU A 217 -24.63 -14.19 5.98
N THR A 218 -24.10 -15.42 5.97
CA THR A 218 -24.81 -16.60 5.49
C THR A 218 -25.91 -17.02 6.47
N LYS A 219 -25.59 -17.01 7.78
CA LYS A 219 -26.52 -17.36 8.86
C LYS A 219 -27.69 -16.37 8.97
N TYR A 220 -27.45 -15.09 8.70
CA TYR A 220 -28.46 -14.03 8.80
C TYR A 220 -28.73 -13.39 7.43
N PRO A 221 -29.51 -14.03 6.54
CA PRO A 221 -29.75 -13.51 5.19
C PRO A 221 -30.49 -12.17 5.18
N LYS A 222 -31.33 -11.89 6.20
CA LYS A 222 -31.97 -10.59 6.39
C LYS A 222 -30.95 -9.48 6.64
N LEU A 223 -29.97 -9.71 7.52
CA LEU A 223 -28.86 -8.77 7.77
C LEU A 223 -28.07 -8.52 6.48
N ASN A 224 -27.75 -9.57 5.74
CA ASN A 224 -27.03 -9.44 4.48
C ASN A 224 -27.82 -8.63 3.42
N LYS A 225 -29.16 -8.67 3.44
CA LYS A 225 -30.01 -7.77 2.62
C LYS A 225 -29.96 -6.33 3.11
N ILE A 226 -30.05 -6.10 4.43
CA ILE A 226 -29.97 -4.76 5.04
C ILE A 226 -28.66 -4.06 4.66
N LEU A 227 -27.54 -4.78 4.71
CA LEU A 227 -26.23 -4.22 4.34
C LEU A 227 -26.11 -3.79 2.88
N LYS A 228 -27.00 -4.23 1.97
CA LYS A 228 -27.06 -3.66 0.61
C LYS A 228 -27.53 -2.21 0.59
N TYR A 229 -28.33 -1.81 1.60
CA TYR A 229 -28.91 -0.48 1.72
C TYR A 229 -28.16 0.43 2.69
N VAL A 230 -27.57 -0.13 3.76
CA VAL A 230 -26.88 0.63 4.82
C VAL A 230 -25.50 0.07 5.15
N GLY A 231 -24.83 -0.59 4.21
CA GLY A 231 -23.54 -1.24 4.44
C GLY A 231 -22.32 -0.32 4.46
N ALA A 232 -22.51 0.98 4.20
CA ALA A 232 -21.44 1.97 4.14
C ALA A 232 -21.95 3.36 4.55
N PHE A 233 -21.02 4.20 4.98
CA PHE A 233 -21.26 5.60 5.26
C PHE A 233 -21.26 6.40 3.95
N ARG A 234 -22.41 6.98 3.60
CA ARG A 234 -22.61 7.75 2.39
C ARG A 234 -22.38 9.24 2.64
N LEU A 235 -21.42 9.84 1.93
CA LEU A 235 -21.28 11.30 1.92
C LEU A 235 -22.37 11.93 1.04
N PRO A 236 -23.10 12.94 1.55
CA PRO A 236 -24.03 13.71 0.73
C PRO A 236 -23.25 14.45 -0.36
N ARG A 237 -23.69 14.32 -1.61
CA ARG A 237 -23.24 15.11 -2.76
C ARG A 237 -24.43 15.85 -3.37
N THR A 238 -24.16 16.86 -4.20
CA THR A 238 -25.17 17.55 -5.00
C THR A 238 -26.02 16.55 -5.80
N MET A 239 -27.27 16.93 -6.08
CA MET A 239 -28.34 16.03 -6.55
C MET A 239 -28.03 15.27 -7.87
N ASP A 240 -27.00 15.69 -8.61
CA ASP A 240 -26.68 15.15 -9.93
C ASP A 240 -25.45 14.20 -9.96
N GLU A 241 -24.74 14.03 -8.84
CA GLU A 241 -23.57 13.14 -8.77
C GLU A 241 -23.85 11.85 -8.00
N LYS A 242 -23.40 10.72 -8.55
CA LYS A 242 -23.42 9.44 -7.83
C LYS A 242 -22.62 9.58 -6.52
N PRO A 243 -23.14 9.05 -5.40
CA PRO A 243 -22.54 9.25 -4.08
C PRO A 243 -21.25 8.44 -3.91
N ILE A 244 -20.30 8.98 -3.14
CA ILE A 244 -19.12 8.24 -2.67
C ILE A 244 -19.37 7.73 -1.26
N CYS A 245 -19.01 6.48 -1.03
CA CYS A 245 -19.15 5.76 0.23
C CYS A 245 -17.80 5.46 0.90
N PHE A 246 -17.86 5.31 2.22
CA PHE A 246 -16.77 4.93 3.11
C PHE A 246 -17.20 3.73 3.96
N GLY A 247 -16.28 2.83 4.29
CA GLY A 247 -16.54 1.84 5.34
C GLY A 247 -16.84 2.56 6.66
N PHE A 248 -17.62 1.96 7.57
CA PHE A 248 -17.94 2.61 8.86
C PHE A 248 -16.68 2.92 9.68
N ASP A 249 -15.77 1.95 9.78
CA ASP A 249 -14.47 2.12 10.44
C ASP A 249 -13.60 3.17 9.73
N GLU A 250 -13.66 3.22 8.39
CA GLU A 250 -12.99 4.25 7.59
C GLU A 250 -13.51 5.65 7.88
N ALA A 251 -14.83 5.82 7.83
CA ALA A 251 -15.49 7.11 8.03
C ALA A 251 -15.22 7.63 9.44
N LEU A 252 -15.30 6.74 10.43
CA LEU A 252 -14.97 7.08 11.81
C LEU A 252 -13.50 7.51 11.94
N GLU A 253 -12.52 6.78 11.40
CA GLU A 253 -11.12 7.20 11.47
C GLU A 253 -10.83 8.48 10.69
N THR A 254 -11.47 8.65 9.54
CA THR A 254 -11.25 9.82 8.66
C THR A 254 -11.88 11.09 9.21
N PHE A 255 -13.08 10.99 9.78
CA PHE A 255 -13.91 12.16 10.12
C PHE A 255 -14.16 12.37 11.62
N GLY A 256 -13.92 11.40 12.52
CA GLY A 256 -14.36 11.53 13.93
C GLY A 256 -13.43 10.97 15.03
N VAL A 257 -13.02 9.70 14.96
CA VAL A 257 -12.38 8.97 16.07
C VAL A 257 -10.92 9.35 16.27
N HIS A 258 -10.19 9.75 15.23
CA HIS A 258 -8.82 10.26 15.40
C HIS A 258 -8.79 11.47 16.35
N PHE A 259 -9.80 12.34 16.24
CA PHE A 259 -9.95 13.55 17.04
C PHE A 259 -10.40 13.26 18.48
N ILE A 260 -11.34 12.32 18.65
CA ILE A 260 -11.84 11.89 19.97
C ILE A 260 -10.71 11.24 20.80
N LYS A 261 -9.93 10.33 20.20
CA LYS A 261 -8.80 9.66 20.90
C LYS A 261 -7.71 10.62 21.37
N GLN A 262 -7.47 11.71 20.64
CA GLN A 262 -6.48 12.72 21.05
C GLN A 262 -7.00 13.57 22.22
N ASN A 263 -8.29 13.95 22.19
CA ASN A 263 -8.92 14.70 23.28
C ASN A 263 -9.05 13.89 24.58
N ILE A 264 -9.38 12.59 24.51
CA ILE A 264 -9.48 11.71 25.70
C ILE A 264 -8.09 11.45 26.32
N ASN A 265 -7.03 11.35 25.51
CA ASN A 265 -5.66 11.14 26.01
C ASN A 265 -5.00 12.41 26.58
N GLY A 266 -5.77 13.47 26.87
CA GLY A 266 -5.26 14.72 27.44
C GLY A 266 -4.50 15.62 26.46
N ASN A 267 -4.37 15.22 25.20
CA ASN A 267 -3.90 16.09 24.13
C ASN A 267 -5.09 16.92 23.63
N ILE A 268 -5.52 17.89 24.43
CA ILE A 268 -6.58 18.85 24.07
C ILE A 268 -6.19 19.48 22.72
N ILE A 269 -6.92 19.11 21.67
CA ILE A 269 -6.77 19.73 20.37
C ILE A 269 -7.43 21.10 20.47
N ASN A 270 -6.64 22.16 20.44
CA ASN A 270 -7.18 23.50 20.19
C ASN A 270 -7.57 23.64 18.70
N GLU A 271 -8.48 24.57 18.42
CA GLU A 271 -9.02 24.79 17.07
C GLU A 271 -7.91 24.97 16.00
N ALA A 272 -6.80 25.62 16.37
CA ALA A 272 -5.65 25.80 15.49
C ALA A 272 -5.00 24.45 15.09
N LYS A 273 -4.79 23.55 16.04
CA LYS A 273 -4.21 22.22 15.82
C LYS A 273 -5.18 21.30 15.08
N LEU A 274 -6.49 21.45 15.31
CA LEU A 274 -7.54 20.79 14.52
C LEU A 274 -7.48 21.22 13.06
N LYS A 275 -7.43 22.54 12.81
CA LYS A 275 -7.28 23.09 11.45
C LYS A 275 -5.99 22.59 10.79
N VAL A 276 -4.87 22.51 11.52
CA VAL A 276 -3.61 21.96 11.01
C VAL A 276 -3.72 20.46 10.69
N ASN A 277 -4.39 19.65 11.51
CA ASN A 277 -4.55 18.21 11.25
C ASN A 277 -5.56 17.90 10.15
N ILE A 278 -6.67 18.65 10.09
CA ILE A 278 -7.62 18.60 8.96
C ILE A 278 -6.88 19.00 7.69
N LYS A 279 -6.11 20.09 7.75
CA LYS A 279 -5.25 20.52 6.65
C LYS A 279 -4.20 19.48 6.30
N ALA A 280 -3.61 18.77 7.27
CA ALA A 280 -2.65 17.69 7.00
C ALA A 280 -3.35 16.47 6.35
N ALA A 281 -4.54 16.07 6.81
CA ALA A 281 -5.31 15.00 6.20
C ALA A 281 -5.84 15.37 4.80
N GLN A 282 -6.23 16.63 4.62
CA GLN A 282 -6.54 17.22 3.33
C GLN A 282 -5.30 17.28 2.46
N GLU A 283 -4.14 17.70 2.97
CA GLU A 283 -2.85 17.72 2.26
C GLU A 283 -2.38 16.30 1.91
N GLU A 284 -2.62 15.30 2.75
CA GLU A 284 -2.34 13.89 2.43
C GLU A 284 -3.31 13.36 1.38
N ARG A 285 -4.60 13.72 1.46
CA ARG A 285 -5.58 13.43 0.41
C ARG A 285 -5.21 14.14 -0.89
N ASP A 286 -4.80 15.39 -0.83
CA ASP A 286 -4.35 16.22 -1.94
C ASP A 286 -3.04 15.68 -2.47
N ARG A 287 -2.15 15.10 -1.64
CA ARG A 287 -0.94 14.38 -2.08
C ARG A 287 -1.26 13.08 -2.79
N VAL A 288 -2.31 12.36 -2.37
CA VAL A 288 -2.77 11.11 -3.01
C VAL A 288 -3.50 11.42 -4.31
N ASP A 289 -4.39 12.40 -4.30
CA ASP A 289 -5.09 12.88 -5.48
C ASP A 289 -4.07 13.54 -6.43
N LEU A 290 -3.04 14.23 -5.92
CA LEU A 290 -1.85 14.69 -6.64
C LEU A 290 -1.06 13.52 -7.22
N LEU A 291 -0.77 12.46 -6.46
CA LEU A 291 -0.03 11.29 -6.95
C LEU A 291 -0.78 10.65 -8.12
N LEU A 292 -2.09 10.44 -8.00
CA LEU A 292 -2.90 9.80 -9.04
C LEU A 292 -3.13 10.71 -10.24
N SER A 293 -3.37 11.99 -10.01
CA SER A 293 -3.47 13.00 -11.05
C SER A 293 -2.13 13.22 -11.75
N GLU A 294 -1.00 13.07 -11.05
CA GLU A 294 0.37 13.12 -11.60
C GLU A 294 0.70 11.91 -12.47
N TYR A 295 0.12 10.73 -12.18
CA TYR A 295 0.34 9.54 -13.00
C TYR A 295 -0.61 9.44 -14.19
N LEU A 296 -1.77 10.09 -14.10
CA LEU A 296 -2.83 9.89 -15.07
C LEU A 296 -3.24 11.19 -15.81
N GLU A 297 -2.77 12.37 -15.47
CA GLU A 297 -3.10 13.67 -16.11
C GLU A 297 -4.40 14.36 -15.66
N ASP A 298 -4.72 14.36 -14.36
CA ASP A 298 -5.73 15.29 -13.87
C ASP A 298 -5.09 16.66 -13.59
N THR A 299 -5.23 17.56 -14.56
CA THR A 299 -4.60 18.91 -14.58
C THR A 299 -5.08 19.85 -13.48
N SER A 300 -6.03 19.44 -12.65
CA SER A 300 -6.65 20.29 -11.63
C SER A 300 -5.84 20.43 -10.32
N ILE A 301 -4.81 19.60 -10.07
CA ILE A 301 -4.16 19.50 -8.73
C ILE A 301 -2.62 19.70 -8.72
N SER A 302 -1.88 19.65 -9.85
CA SER A 302 -0.39 19.60 -9.81
C SER A 302 0.37 20.93 -9.90
N GLN A 303 1.41 21.05 -9.06
CA GLN A 303 2.33 22.20 -8.92
C GLN A 303 3.39 22.36 -10.04
N SER A 304 3.48 21.47 -11.04
CA SER A 304 4.02 21.84 -12.37
C SER A 304 3.79 20.73 -13.40
N LYS A 305 3.37 21.11 -14.61
CA LYS A 305 3.17 20.21 -15.76
C LYS A 305 4.35 19.27 -16.02
N ARG A 306 5.60 19.76 -15.83
CA ARG A 306 6.83 18.96 -16.03
C ARG A 306 6.96 17.74 -15.12
N ALA A 307 6.49 17.81 -13.87
CA ALA A 307 6.61 16.68 -12.93
C ALA A 307 5.59 15.57 -13.25
N VAL A 308 4.39 15.96 -13.67
CA VAL A 308 3.33 15.07 -14.20
C VAL A 308 3.83 14.37 -15.46
N ASP A 309 4.31 15.14 -16.45
CA ASP A 309 4.81 14.62 -17.73
C ASP A 309 5.96 13.62 -17.51
N SER A 310 6.87 13.91 -16.57
CA SER A 310 7.98 13.01 -16.24
C SER A 310 7.53 11.70 -15.59
N ARG A 311 6.47 11.68 -14.78
CA ARG A 311 5.98 10.46 -14.10
C ARG A 311 5.06 9.65 -14.99
N ARG A 312 4.21 10.30 -15.79
CA ARG A 312 3.46 9.69 -16.90
C ARG A 312 4.41 8.96 -17.85
N LYS A 313 5.50 9.62 -18.23
CA LYS A 313 6.56 9.00 -19.05
C LYS A 313 7.14 7.75 -18.37
N VAL A 314 7.49 7.81 -17.09
CA VAL A 314 8.01 6.65 -16.34
C VAL A 314 7.01 5.49 -16.26
N LEU A 315 5.72 5.79 -16.13
CA LEU A 315 4.65 4.77 -16.14
C LEU A 315 4.54 4.10 -17.52
N TRP A 316 4.48 4.87 -18.60
CA TRP A 316 4.40 4.31 -19.95
C TRP A 316 5.68 3.59 -20.37
N GLU A 317 6.85 4.09 -19.98
CA GLU A 317 8.12 3.35 -20.13
C GLU A 317 8.07 2.00 -19.41
N LEU A 318 7.45 1.92 -18.23
CA LEU A 318 7.25 0.63 -17.56
C LEU A 318 6.26 -0.26 -18.32
N VAL A 319 5.19 0.29 -18.87
CA VAL A 319 4.23 -0.47 -19.69
C VAL A 319 4.92 -1.03 -20.93
N ASP A 320 5.72 -0.22 -21.63
CA ASP A 320 6.52 -0.65 -22.78
C ASP A 320 7.52 -1.76 -22.39
N ASP A 321 8.25 -1.57 -21.29
CA ASP A 321 9.15 -2.59 -20.72
C ASP A 321 8.36 -3.91 -20.48
N LEU A 322 7.16 -3.84 -19.91
CA LEU A 322 6.32 -5.01 -19.62
C LEU A 322 5.82 -5.70 -20.90
N VAL A 323 5.37 -4.94 -21.90
CA VAL A 323 4.93 -5.48 -23.21
C VAL A 323 6.07 -6.27 -23.86
N VAL A 324 7.29 -5.73 -23.82
CA VAL A 324 8.48 -6.43 -24.32
C VAL A 324 8.74 -7.69 -23.49
N ILE A 325 8.81 -7.58 -22.15
CA ILE A 325 9.09 -8.71 -21.25
C ILE A 325 8.13 -9.88 -21.49
N PHE A 326 6.82 -9.62 -21.66
CA PHE A 326 5.84 -10.68 -21.90
C PHE A 326 5.99 -11.37 -23.27
N GLY A 327 6.68 -10.74 -24.22
CA GLY A 327 7.06 -11.34 -25.51
C GLY A 327 8.43 -12.04 -25.51
N MET A 328 9.21 -11.95 -24.43
CA MET A 328 10.54 -12.56 -24.33
C MET A 328 10.46 -14.05 -23.95
N ILE A 329 11.39 -14.84 -24.48
CA ILE A 329 11.59 -16.24 -24.06
C ILE A 329 12.17 -16.32 -22.65
N ASP A 330 13.14 -15.45 -22.34
CA ASP A 330 13.72 -15.30 -21.00
C ASP A 330 13.40 -13.91 -20.42
N LEU A 331 12.43 -13.88 -19.52
CA LEU A 331 11.95 -12.64 -18.88
C LEU A 331 13.02 -11.98 -18.02
N LEU A 332 13.92 -12.75 -17.39
CA LEU A 332 14.90 -12.26 -16.41
C LEU A 332 16.08 -11.54 -17.07
N SER A 333 16.30 -11.77 -18.36
CA SER A 333 17.31 -11.06 -19.15
C SER A 333 17.02 -9.57 -19.31
N HIS A 334 15.78 -9.12 -19.07
CA HIS A 334 15.38 -7.72 -19.22
C HIS A 334 16.06 -6.79 -18.19
N ASN A 335 16.35 -5.55 -18.62
CA ASN A 335 17.03 -4.54 -17.80
C ASN A 335 16.35 -4.25 -16.45
N ILE A 336 15.03 -4.42 -16.36
CA ILE A 336 14.28 -4.20 -15.12
C ILE A 336 14.69 -5.16 -13.98
N PHE A 337 15.19 -6.35 -14.32
CA PHE A 337 15.64 -7.39 -13.40
C PHE A 337 17.15 -7.45 -13.23
N LYS A 338 17.95 -6.81 -14.10
CA LYS A 338 19.43 -6.85 -14.03
C LYS A 338 20.01 -6.47 -12.67
N ASP A 339 19.44 -5.46 -12.00
CA ASP A 339 19.94 -5.02 -10.69
C ASP A 339 19.50 -5.92 -9.53
N LEU A 340 18.41 -6.67 -9.73
CA LEU A 340 17.88 -7.60 -8.76
C LEU A 340 17.05 -8.66 -9.47
N GLU A 341 17.57 -9.87 -9.47
CA GLU A 341 16.85 -11.03 -9.92
C GLU A 341 15.79 -11.43 -8.88
N PRO A 342 14.50 -11.49 -9.25
CA PRO A 342 13.46 -11.94 -8.34
C PRO A 342 13.64 -13.42 -7.98
N PRO A 343 13.75 -13.77 -6.70
CA PRO A 343 14.16 -15.11 -6.29
C PRO A 343 13.15 -16.21 -6.62
N GLU A 344 11.87 -15.87 -6.88
CA GLU A 344 10.80 -16.84 -7.11
C GLU A 344 10.26 -16.83 -8.56
N ILE A 345 10.86 -16.06 -9.48
CA ILE A 345 10.55 -16.14 -10.93
C ILE A 345 11.35 -17.31 -11.53
N HIS A 346 10.98 -18.51 -11.12
CA HIS A 346 11.39 -19.78 -11.73
C HIS A 346 10.20 -20.73 -11.72
N LYS A 347 10.31 -21.87 -12.42
CA LYS A 347 9.20 -22.81 -12.60
C LYS A 347 8.52 -23.19 -11.27
N GLU A 348 9.29 -23.69 -10.31
CA GLU A 348 8.76 -24.11 -9.00
C GLU A 348 8.16 -22.93 -8.19
N GLY A 349 8.80 -21.75 -8.25
CA GLY A 349 8.29 -20.56 -7.56
C GLY A 349 6.93 -20.13 -8.12
N CYS A 350 6.76 -20.19 -9.44
CA CYS A 350 5.50 -19.90 -10.11
C CYS A 350 4.43 -20.97 -9.83
N GLU A 351 4.81 -22.25 -9.82
CA GLU A 351 3.92 -23.35 -9.43
C GLU A 351 3.41 -23.17 -7.99
N LYS A 352 4.28 -22.78 -7.06
CA LYS A 352 3.89 -22.43 -5.68
C LYS A 352 2.94 -21.24 -5.63
N LEU A 353 3.17 -20.21 -6.43
CA LEU A 353 2.30 -19.04 -6.52
C LEU A 353 0.90 -19.39 -7.04
N ILE A 354 0.81 -20.26 -8.04
CA ILE A 354 -0.47 -20.73 -8.58
C ILE A 354 -1.19 -21.62 -7.56
N ALA A 355 -0.46 -22.56 -6.94
CA ALA A 355 -1.00 -23.48 -5.96
C ALA A 355 -1.46 -22.79 -4.67
N CYS A 356 -0.91 -21.61 -4.34
CA CYS A 356 -1.18 -20.93 -3.07
C CYS A 356 -2.66 -20.61 -2.84
N TYR A 357 -3.42 -20.40 -3.91
CA TYR A 357 -4.86 -20.15 -3.82
C TYR A 357 -5.59 -21.41 -3.36
N ASN A 358 -5.32 -22.56 -4.00
CA ASN A 358 -5.96 -23.83 -3.66
C ASN A 358 -5.56 -24.30 -2.26
N SER A 359 -4.26 -24.24 -1.92
CA SER A 359 -3.80 -24.53 -0.55
C SER A 359 -4.43 -23.57 0.47
N GLY A 360 -4.61 -22.31 0.09
CA GLY A 360 -5.29 -21.31 0.90
C GLY A 360 -6.78 -21.61 1.11
N LEU A 361 -7.43 -22.18 0.10
CA LEU A 361 -8.85 -22.54 0.13
C LEU A 361 -9.08 -23.73 1.07
N GLU A 362 -8.25 -24.77 0.97
CA GLU A 362 -8.23 -25.89 1.93
C GLU A 362 -8.04 -25.40 3.36
N ARG A 363 -7.12 -24.45 3.57
CA ARG A 363 -6.91 -23.82 4.88
C ARG A 363 -8.15 -23.06 5.36
N MET A 364 -8.84 -22.32 4.49
CA MET A 364 -10.09 -21.63 4.84
C MET A 364 -11.19 -22.61 5.24
N GLN A 365 -11.31 -23.76 4.56
CA GLN A 365 -12.26 -24.82 4.91
C GLN A 365 -11.95 -25.41 6.28
N MET A 366 -10.68 -25.70 6.57
CA MET A 366 -10.26 -26.16 7.91
C MET A 366 -10.56 -25.12 8.99
N ILE A 367 -10.27 -23.84 8.74
CA ILE A 367 -10.58 -22.74 9.66
C ILE A 367 -12.09 -22.67 9.93
N TYR A 368 -12.92 -22.81 8.88
CA TYR A 368 -14.36 -22.82 9.05
C TYR A 368 -14.82 -23.95 9.98
N LYS A 369 -14.36 -25.18 9.73
CA LYS A 369 -14.70 -26.35 10.56
C LYS A 369 -14.23 -26.21 12.01
N GLN A 370 -13.01 -25.71 12.22
CA GLN A 370 -12.39 -25.65 13.55
C GLN A 370 -12.78 -24.42 14.36
N ASP A 371 -12.74 -23.22 13.76
CA ASP A 371 -12.86 -21.95 14.47
C ASP A 371 -14.26 -21.30 14.33
N VAL A 372 -15.06 -21.70 13.34
CA VAL A 372 -16.41 -21.14 13.12
C VAL A 372 -17.50 -22.08 13.62
N ILE A 373 -17.62 -23.28 13.05
CA ILE A 373 -18.65 -24.25 13.45
C ILE A 373 -18.20 -25.17 14.59
N LYS A 374 -16.89 -25.18 14.91
CA LYS A 374 -16.28 -25.98 15.99
C LYS A 374 -16.60 -27.48 15.90
N SER A 375 -16.76 -28.01 14.69
CA SER A 375 -17.02 -29.43 14.44
C SER A 375 -15.76 -30.29 14.52
N GLU A 376 -14.58 -29.68 14.38
CA GLU A 376 -13.28 -30.33 14.46
C GLU A 376 -12.40 -29.65 15.52
N PRO A 377 -11.51 -30.39 16.22
CA PRO A 377 -10.61 -29.81 17.19
C PRO A 377 -9.61 -28.86 16.51
N ARG A 378 -9.25 -27.80 17.22
CA ARG A 378 -8.34 -26.79 16.70
C ARG A 378 -6.92 -27.35 16.54
N ASN A 379 -6.43 -27.45 15.30
CA ASN A 379 -5.05 -27.81 15.03
C ASN A 379 -4.19 -26.54 14.78
N ALA A 380 -3.16 -26.33 15.60
CA ALA A 380 -2.27 -25.18 15.49
C ALA A 380 -1.09 -25.38 14.51
N GLN A 381 -0.78 -26.62 14.13
CA GLN A 381 0.35 -26.96 13.27
C GLN A 381 0.19 -26.35 11.87
N GLY A 382 1.25 -25.75 11.34
CA GLY A 382 1.25 -25.16 9.98
C GLY A 382 0.47 -23.84 9.83
N ARG A 383 -0.31 -23.37 10.83
CA ARG A 383 -1.09 -22.12 10.73
C ARG A 383 -0.24 -20.84 10.54
N ARG A 384 1.05 -20.90 10.87
CA ARG A 384 2.01 -19.80 10.65
C ARG A 384 2.92 -20.03 9.44
N ALA A 385 2.78 -21.16 8.74
CA ALA A 385 3.59 -21.47 7.58
C ALA A 385 3.18 -20.57 6.41
N LEU A 386 4.15 -19.84 5.87
CA LEU A 386 3.96 -19.10 4.63
C LEU A 386 3.77 -20.09 3.48
N GLY A 387 2.77 -19.87 2.65
CA GLY A 387 2.59 -20.66 1.43
C GLY A 387 3.61 -20.31 0.35
N ILE A 388 4.21 -19.12 0.43
CA ILE A 388 5.11 -18.52 -0.56
C ILE A 388 6.26 -17.79 0.14
N CYS A 389 7.44 -17.77 -0.47
CA CYS A 389 8.57 -17.00 0.02
C CYS A 389 8.27 -15.50 -0.04
N ARG A 390 8.61 -14.76 1.02
CA ARG A 390 8.45 -13.31 1.09
C ARG A 390 9.83 -12.66 1.13
N THR A 391 10.16 -11.86 0.13
CA THR A 391 11.28 -10.91 0.19
C THR A 391 10.84 -9.63 0.91
N LYS A 392 11.61 -9.17 1.91
CA LYS A 392 11.44 -7.86 2.54
C LYS A 392 12.36 -6.82 1.90
N HIS A 393 12.06 -5.53 2.12
CA HIS A 393 12.96 -4.47 1.65
C HIS A 393 14.37 -4.55 2.25
N LYS A 394 14.53 -5.05 3.48
CA LYS A 394 15.86 -5.23 4.08
C LYS A 394 16.70 -6.26 3.32
N ASP A 395 16.06 -7.35 2.89
CA ASP A 395 16.71 -8.40 2.11
C ASP A 395 17.13 -7.85 0.74
N TYR A 396 16.27 -7.02 0.14
CA TYR A 396 16.54 -6.25 -1.07
C TYR A 396 17.77 -5.33 -0.95
N VAL A 397 17.87 -4.53 0.13
CA VAL A 397 19.02 -3.62 0.34
C VAL A 397 20.32 -4.40 0.49
N ASN A 398 20.27 -5.55 1.15
CA ASN A 398 21.44 -6.40 1.36
C ASN A 398 21.90 -7.08 0.06
N GLN A 399 20.98 -7.64 -0.73
CA GLN A 399 21.30 -8.21 -2.05
C GLN A 399 21.92 -7.17 -2.98
N LYS A 400 21.39 -5.94 -3.01
CA LYS A 400 21.96 -4.86 -3.82
C LYS A 400 23.40 -4.50 -3.43
N LYS A 401 23.74 -4.53 -2.13
CA LYS A 401 25.12 -4.32 -1.67
C LYS A 401 26.03 -5.44 -2.15
N ILE A 402 25.56 -6.68 -2.08
CA ILE A 402 26.30 -7.88 -2.51
C ILE A 402 26.52 -7.86 -4.03
N THR A 403 25.49 -7.60 -4.83
CA THR A 403 25.58 -7.54 -6.30
C THR A 403 26.53 -6.43 -6.76
N LYS A 404 26.52 -5.26 -6.09
CA LYS A 404 27.50 -4.19 -6.35
C LYS A 404 28.93 -4.58 -5.98
N GLN A 405 29.12 -5.39 -4.93
CA GLN A 405 30.45 -5.91 -4.56
C GLN A 405 30.94 -6.99 -5.53
N LYS A 406 30.05 -7.83 -6.06
CA LYS A 406 30.37 -8.84 -7.07
C LYS A 406 30.75 -8.22 -8.41
N ARG A 407 29.99 -7.24 -8.92
CA ARG A 407 30.34 -6.51 -10.15
C ARG A 407 31.71 -5.83 -10.06
N ARG A 408 32.07 -5.30 -8.89
CA ARG A 408 33.41 -4.73 -8.62
C ARG A 408 34.54 -5.77 -8.60
N HIS A 409 34.24 -7.04 -8.35
CA HIS A 409 35.22 -8.13 -8.40
C HIS A 409 35.28 -8.78 -9.79
N GLU A 410 34.17 -8.86 -10.53
CA GLU A 410 34.11 -9.38 -11.89
C GLU A 410 34.75 -8.45 -12.92
N GLU A 411 34.77 -7.13 -12.70
CA GLU A 411 35.55 -6.17 -13.49
C GLU A 411 37.09 -6.28 -13.25
N ILE A 412 37.54 -7.21 -12.40
CA ILE A 412 38.95 -7.42 -12.07
C ILE A 412 39.34 -8.89 -12.31
N GLN A 413 39.44 -9.31 -13.57
CA GLN A 413 40.32 -10.42 -14.02
C GLN A 413 40.98 -10.05 -15.36
N PRO A 414 42.23 -10.51 -15.63
CA PRO A 414 43.22 -9.68 -16.32
C PRO A 414 43.36 -9.99 -17.82
N GLU A 415 43.21 -8.96 -18.66
CA GLU A 415 43.88 -8.89 -19.97
C GLU A 415 45.23 -8.16 -19.84
N PRO A 416 46.20 -8.41 -20.74
CA PRO A 416 47.59 -8.03 -20.53
C PRO A 416 47.77 -6.51 -20.57
N GLN A 417 48.54 -6.05 -19.59
CA GLN A 417 49.03 -4.69 -19.35
C GLN A 417 49.05 -3.76 -20.57
N VAL A 418 48.13 -2.79 -20.57
CA VAL A 418 48.45 -1.42 -20.96
C VAL A 418 48.01 -0.52 -19.82
N ASP A 419 49.01 0.12 -19.24
CA ASP A 419 48.96 1.01 -18.09
C ASP A 419 47.87 2.08 -18.25
N ASN A 420 46.89 2.11 -17.34
CA ASN A 420 46.14 3.31 -16.96
C ASN A 420 45.23 3.07 -15.73
N GLY A 421 45.59 3.65 -14.59
CA GLY A 421 44.62 4.22 -13.63
C GLY A 421 44.19 3.38 -12.43
N VAL A 422 45.04 3.31 -11.40
CA VAL A 422 44.70 2.80 -10.05
C VAL A 422 43.54 3.61 -9.40
N PRO A 423 42.63 2.98 -8.63
CA PRO A 423 41.55 3.69 -7.92
C PRO A 423 42.10 4.60 -6.81
N LYS A 424 41.73 5.89 -6.82
CA LYS A 424 42.17 6.90 -5.82
C LYS A 424 41.73 6.53 -4.39
N LYS A 425 42.62 5.90 -3.62
CA LYS A 425 42.64 5.96 -2.15
C LYS A 425 42.67 7.43 -1.72
N ARG A 426 42.00 7.79 -0.62
CA ARG A 426 42.12 9.14 -0.01
C ARG A 426 43.59 9.43 0.26
N ARG A 427 44.16 10.39 -0.47
CA ARG A 427 45.54 10.85 -0.33
C ARG A 427 45.72 11.48 1.06
N LYS A 428 46.83 11.17 1.73
CA LYS A 428 47.28 11.95 2.89
C LYS A 428 47.76 13.32 2.38
N ILE A 429 47.24 14.38 2.97
CA ILE A 429 47.64 15.76 2.64
C ILE A 429 49.13 15.88 2.97
N LEU A 430 49.93 16.42 2.04
CA LEU A 430 51.36 16.65 2.26
C LEU A 430 51.56 17.88 3.13
N GLU A 431 52.66 17.93 3.91
CA GLU A 431 52.92 19.02 4.86
C GLU A 431 52.90 20.41 4.19
N HIS A 432 53.47 20.56 2.99
CA HIS A 432 53.43 21.82 2.25
C HIS A 432 52.01 22.22 1.78
N GLU A 433 51.14 21.25 1.49
CA GLU A 433 49.74 21.51 1.13
C GLU A 433 48.94 21.95 2.36
N GLU A 434 49.27 21.40 3.53
CA GLU A 434 48.64 21.76 4.80
C GLU A 434 49.00 23.18 5.25
N GLU A 435 50.25 23.61 5.04
CA GLU A 435 50.66 24.99 5.28
C GLU A 435 49.90 25.98 4.39
N ILE A 436 49.71 25.67 3.10
CA ILE A 436 48.94 26.51 2.17
C ILE A 436 47.47 26.57 2.58
N LEU A 437 46.86 25.42 2.91
CA LEU A 437 45.46 25.35 3.33
C LEU A 437 45.20 26.00 4.69
N SER A 438 46.19 26.01 5.60
CA SER A 438 46.06 26.64 6.93
C SER A 438 45.75 28.13 6.87
N ARG A 439 46.12 28.83 5.79
CA ARG A 439 45.80 30.25 5.55
C ARG A 439 44.30 30.52 5.51
N LEU A 440 43.50 29.52 5.09
CA LEU A 440 42.04 29.60 5.04
C LEU A 440 41.38 29.62 6.43
N LEU A 441 42.08 29.16 7.47
CA LEU A 441 41.53 29.09 8.82
C LEU A 441 41.36 30.47 9.48
N SER A 442 41.95 31.52 8.89
CA SER A 442 41.72 32.92 9.29
C SER A 442 40.29 33.38 8.97
N TYR A 443 39.60 32.73 8.04
CA TYR A 443 38.22 33.01 7.66
C TYR A 443 37.27 32.04 8.38
N LYS A 444 36.40 32.55 9.27
CA LYS A 444 35.50 31.71 10.09
C LYS A 444 34.13 31.43 9.46
N GLU A 445 33.57 32.39 8.72
CA GLU A 445 32.20 32.27 8.20
C GLU A 445 32.15 31.99 6.71
N ARG A 446 33.04 32.60 5.93
CA ARG A 446 33.09 32.43 4.48
C ARG A 446 34.45 32.80 3.91
N ILE A 447 34.95 31.96 3.01
CA ILE A 447 36.15 32.25 2.23
C ILE A 447 35.78 33.12 1.01
N PRO A 448 36.43 34.29 0.80
CA PRO A 448 36.22 35.11 -0.39
C PRO A 448 36.62 34.37 -1.69
N THR A 449 35.90 34.63 -2.79
CA THR A 449 36.10 33.90 -4.06
C THR A 449 37.48 34.12 -4.68
N HIS A 450 38.07 35.31 -4.54
CA HIS A 450 39.42 35.58 -5.05
C HIS A 450 40.50 34.77 -4.32
N VAL A 451 40.32 34.52 -3.01
CA VAL A 451 41.22 33.69 -2.19
C VAL A 451 41.15 32.22 -2.60
N TYR A 452 39.97 31.75 -3.03
CA TYR A 452 39.81 30.40 -3.58
C TYR A 452 40.68 30.17 -4.82
N ASP A 453 40.68 31.15 -5.72
CA ASP A 453 41.39 31.03 -6.99
C ASP A 453 42.91 31.16 -6.78
N GLU A 454 43.36 32.02 -5.87
CA GLU A 454 44.78 32.15 -5.49
C GLU A 454 45.34 30.87 -4.83
N ILE A 455 44.56 30.26 -3.92
CA ILE A 455 44.97 29.01 -3.27
C ILE A 455 44.93 27.82 -4.24
N LEU A 456 43.98 27.80 -5.17
CA LEU A 456 43.94 26.77 -6.21
C LEU A 456 45.04 26.93 -7.26
N GLN A 457 45.58 28.14 -7.46
CA GLN A 457 46.79 28.32 -8.27
C GLN A 457 48.05 27.86 -7.53
N SER A 458 48.08 28.00 -6.20
CA SER A 458 49.18 27.57 -5.34
C SER A 458 49.16 26.06 -5.06
N LEU A 459 47.99 25.43 -5.13
CA LEU A 459 47.80 23.99 -5.04
C LEU A 459 47.86 23.38 -6.44
N GLY A 460 48.46 22.20 -6.58
CA GLY A 460 48.52 21.51 -7.87
C GLY A 460 47.13 21.16 -8.44
N SER A 461 47.10 20.73 -9.71
CA SER A 461 45.90 20.38 -10.50
C SER A 461 45.01 19.27 -9.90
N GLU A 462 45.43 18.66 -8.80
CA GLU A 462 44.70 17.62 -8.07
C GLU A 462 43.70 18.16 -7.03
N TRP A 463 43.72 19.47 -6.75
CA TRP A 463 42.78 20.15 -5.86
C TRP A 463 41.67 20.86 -6.66
N ASP A 464 40.43 20.65 -6.26
CA ASP A 464 39.26 21.37 -6.79
C ASP A 464 38.60 22.21 -5.70
N LYS A 465 37.78 23.20 -6.09
CA LYS A 465 37.06 24.09 -5.17
C LYS A 465 36.29 23.30 -4.10
N LYS A 466 35.74 22.15 -4.46
CA LYS A 466 34.93 21.30 -3.59
C LYS A 466 35.77 20.63 -2.50
N ARG A 467 36.97 20.15 -2.80
CA ARG A 467 37.90 19.54 -1.85
C ARG A 467 38.45 20.58 -0.87
N VAL A 468 38.82 21.76 -1.36
CA VAL A 468 39.30 22.86 -0.52
C VAL A 468 38.20 23.32 0.45
N TYR A 469 36.96 23.50 -0.01
CA TYR A 469 35.82 23.82 0.86
C TYR A 469 35.54 22.75 1.91
N ASN A 470 35.53 21.48 1.51
CA ASN A 470 35.28 20.38 2.45
C ASN A 470 36.36 20.27 3.52
N TRP A 471 37.63 20.54 3.17
CA TRP A 471 38.73 20.57 4.13
C TRP A 471 38.58 21.73 5.13
N TRP A 472 38.32 22.95 4.64
CA TRP A 472 38.15 24.13 5.48
C TRP A 472 36.97 23.98 6.43
N ASN A 473 35.80 23.57 5.91
CA ASN A 473 34.58 23.41 6.70
C ASN A 473 34.74 22.31 7.78
N TYR A 474 35.49 21.25 7.49
CA TYR A 474 35.80 20.21 8.48
C TYR A 474 36.70 20.73 9.61
N ARG A 475 37.70 21.57 9.30
CA ARG A 475 38.63 22.13 10.29
C ARG A 475 38.01 23.26 11.12
N VAL A 476 37.20 24.13 10.51
CA VAL A 476 36.49 25.21 11.23
C VAL A 476 35.45 24.64 12.21
N ASN A 477 34.68 23.63 11.82
CA ASN A 477 33.71 22.97 12.71
C ASN A 477 34.33 22.08 13.80
N LYS A 478 35.64 21.81 13.72
CA LYS A 478 36.38 21.05 14.73
C LYS A 478 37.07 21.96 15.77
N ASN A 479 37.24 23.25 15.45
CA ASN A 479 37.90 24.26 16.28
C ASN A 479 36.91 25.29 16.89
N ASN A 480 35.61 25.20 16.57
CA ASN A 480 34.50 25.79 17.33
C ASN A 480 33.91 24.73 18.26
#